data_AF-A0A375C030-F1
#
_entry.id   AF-A0A375C030-F1
#
_cell.length_a   1.000
_cell.length_b   1.000
_cell.length_c   1.000
_cell.angle_alpha   90.00
_cell.angle_beta   90.00
_cell.angle_gamma   90.00
#
_symmetry.space_group_name_H-M   'P 1'
#
loop_
_entity.id
_entity.type
_entity.pdbx_description
1 polymer ?
#
loop_
_entity_poly.entity_id
_entity_poly.type
_entity_poly.pdbx_seq_one_letter_code
_entity_poly.pdbx_strand_id
1 'polypeptide(L)'
;MTARDLEARLGVSRRLVAGLVAAGLVTPTRGRNGEYFFSFQDAVLIRTAGSLHRARVAPAQILRALRHLEQLKPDRHLAAVRIGACAGKVSARDRHGEWIVESGQRIMDFEVREDAPSRVSEFSRQKPTQASADEALAQGRALEPFDVQRAEAAYRRAVALHPGMLDAYLNLGCLLADQQRLDEAISLYEAALALLPNEPALHFNLGVALEDTGATHAALSAYERSIELAPADADAHYNAARLHHELGHVQKAIRHFNQYRKLDAAK
;
A
#
# COMPACT_ATOMS: atom_id res chain seq x y z
N MET A 1 12.33 -44.63 16.15
CA MET A 1 11.57 -45.09 17.34
C MET A 1 10.75 -46.32 16.98
N THR A 2 10.62 -47.30 17.86
CA THR A 2 9.77 -48.47 17.60
C THR A 2 8.29 -48.16 17.85
N ALA A 3 7.37 -48.97 17.30
CA ALA A 3 5.94 -48.85 17.56
C ALA A 3 5.59 -49.01 19.06
N ARG A 4 6.32 -49.85 19.80
CA ARG A 4 6.14 -50.04 21.24
C ARG A 4 6.59 -48.82 22.04
N ASP A 5 7.69 -48.18 21.64
CA ASP A 5 8.16 -46.94 22.26
C ASP A 5 7.17 -45.79 22.06
N LEU A 6 6.51 -45.71 20.91
CA LEU A 6 5.49 -44.70 20.62
C LEU A 6 4.25 -44.86 21.51
N GLU A 7 3.79 -46.10 21.68
CA GLU A 7 2.65 -46.40 22.57
C GLU A 7 2.98 -46.07 24.03
N ALA A 8 4.15 -46.51 24.52
CA ALA A 8 4.57 -46.31 25.91
C ALA A 8 4.94 -44.84 26.24
N ARG A 9 5.57 -44.11 25.32
CA ARG A 9 6.05 -42.73 25.59
C ARG A 9 5.09 -41.64 25.17
N LEU A 10 4.28 -41.86 24.13
CA LEU A 10 3.40 -40.83 23.57
C LEU A 10 1.92 -41.10 23.88
N GLY A 11 1.57 -42.27 24.42
CA GLY A 11 0.20 -42.65 24.79
C GLY A 11 -0.75 -42.65 23.59
N VAL A 12 -0.28 -43.12 22.44
CA VAL A 12 -1.02 -43.11 21.17
C VAL A 12 -1.51 -44.52 20.84
N SER A 13 -2.79 -44.66 20.46
CA SER A 13 -3.38 -45.97 20.15
C SER A 13 -2.80 -46.57 18.86
N ARG A 14 -2.58 -47.89 18.86
CA ARG A 14 -2.11 -48.63 17.66
C ARG A 14 -3.01 -48.44 16.44
N ARG A 15 -4.32 -48.28 16.66
CA ARG A 15 -5.30 -48.02 15.59
C ARG A 15 -5.06 -46.68 14.91
N LEU A 16 -4.74 -45.63 15.66
CA LEU A 16 -4.44 -44.31 15.10
C LEU A 16 -3.13 -44.33 14.31
N VAL A 17 -2.09 -44.99 14.85
CA VAL A 17 -0.80 -45.17 14.14
C VAL A 17 -1.00 -45.95 12.84
N ALA A 18 -1.76 -47.05 12.85
CA ALA A 18 -2.08 -47.82 11.65
C ALA A 18 -2.85 -46.98 10.62
N GLY A 19 -3.79 -46.13 11.06
CA GLY A 19 -4.52 -45.22 10.19
C GLY A 19 -3.62 -44.16 9.53
N LEU A 20 -2.64 -43.63 10.26
CA LEU A 20 -1.65 -42.66 9.72
C LEU A 20 -0.74 -43.31 8.67
N VAL A 21 -0.28 -44.54 8.91
CA VAL A 21 0.53 -45.32 7.96
C VAL A 21 -0.29 -45.66 6.71
N ALA A 22 -1.50 -46.18 6.87
CA ALA A 22 -2.40 -46.49 5.75
C ALA A 22 -2.77 -45.23 4.95
N ALA A 23 -2.74 -44.06 5.60
CA ALA A 23 -3.02 -42.79 4.97
C ALA A 23 -1.83 -42.18 4.21
N GLY A 24 -0.64 -42.77 4.29
CA GLY A 24 0.59 -42.26 3.68
C GLY A 24 1.21 -41.05 4.40
N LEU A 25 0.65 -40.65 5.54
CA LEU A 25 1.09 -39.47 6.32
C LEU A 25 2.38 -39.73 7.11
N VAL A 26 2.70 -40.99 7.37
CA VAL A 26 3.96 -41.43 7.97
C VAL A 26 4.45 -42.65 7.23
N THR A 27 5.75 -42.71 6.99
CA THR A 27 6.38 -43.74 6.17
C THR A 27 7.42 -44.51 7.00
N PRO A 28 7.00 -45.39 7.91
CA PRO A 28 7.93 -46.14 8.73
C PRO A 28 8.72 -47.14 7.90
N THR A 29 9.99 -47.34 8.26
CA THR A 29 10.81 -48.41 7.70
C THR A 29 10.53 -49.72 8.44
N ARG A 30 10.55 -50.84 7.72
CA ARG A 30 10.36 -52.18 8.32
C ARG A 30 11.71 -52.81 8.62
N GLY A 31 11.91 -53.24 9.87
CA GLY A 31 13.08 -54.01 10.27
C GLY A 31 12.96 -55.49 9.92
N ARG A 32 14.05 -56.24 10.16
CA ARG A 32 14.17 -57.68 9.84
C ARG A 32 13.11 -58.57 10.49
N ASN A 33 12.51 -58.12 11.60
CA ASN A 33 11.49 -58.87 12.35
C ASN A 33 10.05 -58.36 12.10
N GLY A 34 9.84 -57.55 11.05
CA GLY A 34 8.53 -56.96 10.75
C GLY A 34 8.12 -55.78 11.64
N GLU A 35 9.02 -55.31 12.52
CA GLU A 35 8.77 -54.15 13.37
C GLU A 35 8.86 -52.84 12.58
N TYR A 36 7.96 -51.90 12.89
CA TYR A 36 7.97 -50.55 12.33
C TYR A 36 8.93 -49.63 13.07
N PHE A 37 9.82 -49.00 12.31
CA PHE A 37 10.73 -47.96 12.75
C PHE A 37 10.29 -46.62 12.17
N PHE A 38 9.96 -45.69 13.05
CA PHE A 38 9.51 -44.36 12.68
C PHE A 38 10.68 -43.38 12.76
N SER A 39 10.76 -42.48 11.77
CA SER A 39 11.68 -41.35 11.79
C SER A 39 11.30 -40.36 12.90
N PHE A 40 12.16 -39.37 13.15
CA PHE A 40 11.83 -38.28 14.08
C PHE A 40 10.61 -37.48 13.59
N GLN A 41 10.54 -37.21 12.29
CA GLN A 41 9.41 -36.49 11.67
C GLN A 41 8.10 -37.27 11.84
N ASP A 42 8.13 -38.59 11.63
CA ASP A 42 6.98 -39.45 11.86
C ASP A 42 6.54 -39.43 13.33
N ALA A 43 7.50 -39.49 14.26
CA ALA A 43 7.20 -39.47 15.69
C ALA A 43 6.56 -38.14 16.13
N VAL A 44 6.99 -37.01 15.55
CA VAL A 44 6.38 -35.70 15.79
C VAL A 44 4.94 -35.68 15.28
N LEU A 45 4.67 -36.19 14.06
CA LEU A 45 3.33 -36.22 13.50
C LEU A 45 2.40 -37.14 14.29
N ILE A 46 2.89 -38.32 14.70
CA ILE A 46 2.18 -39.28 15.53
C ILE A 46 1.84 -38.68 16.90
N ARG A 47 2.77 -37.96 17.52
CA ARG A 47 2.53 -37.23 18.78
C ARG A 47 1.42 -36.20 18.62
N THR A 48 1.45 -35.42 17.55
CA THR A 48 0.44 -34.40 17.25
C THR A 48 -0.93 -35.03 17.06
N ALA A 49 -1.03 -36.08 16.23
CA ALA A 49 -2.27 -36.82 16.04
C ALA A 49 -2.83 -37.40 17.35
N GLY A 50 -1.95 -37.93 18.21
CA GLY A 50 -2.32 -38.42 19.54
C GLY A 50 -2.88 -37.32 20.46
N SER A 51 -2.27 -36.14 20.47
CA SER A 51 -2.77 -35.00 21.24
C SER A 51 -4.12 -34.49 20.73
N LEU A 52 -4.33 -34.43 19.41
CA LEU A 52 -5.64 -34.08 18.82
C LEU A 52 -6.72 -35.10 19.20
N HIS A 53 -6.37 -36.39 19.19
CA HIS A 53 -7.32 -37.43 19.58
C HIS A 53 -7.70 -37.34 21.06
N ARG A 54 -6.75 -37.07 21.96
CA ARG A 54 -7.02 -36.80 23.39
C ARG A 54 -7.89 -35.56 23.59
N ALA A 55 -7.76 -34.56 22.72
CA ALA A 55 -8.64 -33.39 22.67
C ALA A 55 -10.02 -33.66 22.04
N ARG A 56 -10.43 -34.94 21.93
CA ARG A 56 -11.72 -35.41 21.42
C ARG A 56 -11.98 -35.12 19.93
N VAL A 57 -10.94 -34.93 19.13
CA VAL A 57 -11.07 -34.89 17.66
C VAL A 57 -11.19 -36.33 17.11
N ALA A 58 -12.13 -36.57 16.19
CA ALA A 58 -12.34 -37.92 15.66
C ALA A 58 -11.15 -38.36 14.78
N PRO A 59 -10.70 -39.64 14.82
CA PRO A 59 -9.57 -40.12 14.03
C PRO A 59 -9.69 -39.83 12.52
N ALA A 60 -10.88 -39.96 11.95
CA ALA A 60 -11.12 -39.65 10.53
C ALA A 60 -11.00 -38.14 10.21
N GLN A 61 -11.30 -37.25 11.17
CA GLN A 61 -11.08 -35.81 11.01
C GLN A 61 -9.59 -35.47 11.09
N ILE A 62 -8.86 -36.07 12.04
CA ILE A 62 -7.40 -35.92 12.17
C ILE A 62 -6.69 -36.30 10.87
N LEU A 63 -7.01 -37.46 10.28
CA LEU A 63 -6.40 -37.92 9.03
C LEU A 63 -6.70 -36.97 7.86
N ARG A 64 -7.94 -36.49 7.73
CA ARG A 64 -8.32 -35.54 6.67
C ARG A 64 -7.61 -34.20 6.83
N ALA A 65 -7.57 -33.67 8.05
CA ALA A 65 -6.92 -32.39 8.34
C ALA A 65 -5.41 -32.43 8.09
N LEU A 66 -4.72 -33.48 8.52
CA LEU A 66 -3.27 -33.63 8.30
C LEU A 66 -2.93 -33.76 6.81
N ARG A 67 -3.72 -34.54 6.04
CA ARG A 67 -3.54 -34.60 4.57
C ARG A 67 -3.76 -33.26 3.89
N HIS A 68 -4.79 -32.53 4.31
CA HIS A 68 -5.07 -31.20 3.77
C HIS A 68 -3.91 -30.24 4.05
N LEU A 69 -3.32 -30.29 5.24
CA LEU A 69 -2.14 -29.49 5.58
C LEU A 69 -0.90 -29.85 4.76
N GLU A 70 -0.64 -31.13 4.48
CA GLU A 70 0.45 -31.54 3.60
C GLU A 70 0.24 -31.09 2.15
N GLN A 71 -0.98 -31.20 1.64
CA GLN A 71 -1.31 -30.78 0.27
C GLN A 71 -1.19 -29.26 0.07
N LEU A 72 -1.44 -28.48 1.12
CA LEU A 72 -1.42 -27.03 1.02
C LEU A 72 -0.02 -26.45 0.76
N LYS A 73 1.11 -27.17 1.02
CA LYS A 73 2.47 -26.59 0.90
C LYS A 73 3.61 -27.62 0.67
N PRO A 74 4.22 -27.68 -0.54
CA PRO A 74 5.49 -28.38 -0.76
C PRO A 74 6.72 -27.62 -0.20
N ASP A 75 6.63 -26.30 -0.03
CA ASP A 75 7.81 -25.41 0.19
C ASP A 75 7.86 -24.72 1.57
N ARG A 76 7.00 -25.10 2.52
CA ARG A 76 7.08 -24.57 3.90
C ARG A 76 7.26 -25.70 4.90
N HIS A 77 8.34 -25.65 5.67
CA HIS A 77 8.53 -26.55 6.80
C HIS A 77 7.35 -26.42 7.77
N LEU A 78 6.65 -27.55 8.01
CA LEU A 78 5.57 -27.69 9.01
C LEU A 78 5.98 -27.25 10.43
N ALA A 79 7.27 -27.01 10.66
CA ALA A 79 7.82 -26.44 11.89
C ALA A 79 7.26 -25.04 12.24
N ALA A 80 6.77 -24.27 11.25
CA ALA A 80 6.25 -22.91 11.48
C ALA A 80 4.73 -22.86 11.78
N VAL A 81 4.01 -23.98 11.66
CA VAL A 81 2.56 -24.04 11.87
C VAL A 81 2.27 -24.82 13.14
N ARG A 82 1.61 -24.18 14.11
CA ARG A 82 1.18 -24.84 15.34
C ARG A 82 -0.19 -25.48 15.11
N ILE A 83 -0.28 -26.80 15.31
CA ILE A 83 -1.52 -27.57 15.15
C ILE A 83 -2.19 -27.71 16.52
N GLY A 84 -3.49 -27.40 16.59
CA GLY A 84 -4.30 -27.42 17.80
C GLY A 84 -5.65 -28.09 17.57
N ALA A 85 -6.46 -28.15 18.63
CA ALA A 85 -7.84 -28.62 18.58
C ALA A 85 -8.76 -27.54 19.14
N CYS A 86 -9.82 -27.22 18.41
CA CYS A 86 -10.85 -26.27 18.83
C CYS A 86 -12.23 -26.89 18.59
N ALA A 87 -13.03 -27.02 19.66
CA ALA A 87 -14.39 -27.58 19.63
C ALA A 87 -14.52 -28.92 18.85
N GLY A 88 -13.54 -29.82 19.00
CA GLY A 88 -13.52 -31.13 18.33
C GLY A 88 -13.10 -31.10 16.85
N LYS A 89 -12.62 -29.96 16.34
CA LYS A 89 -12.05 -29.79 15.00
C LYS A 89 -10.54 -29.53 15.08
N VAL A 90 -9.81 -29.76 13.98
CA VAL A 90 -8.38 -29.45 13.92
C VAL A 90 -8.18 -27.99 13.55
N SER A 91 -7.42 -27.26 14.36
CA SER A 91 -7.01 -25.89 14.05
C SER A 91 -5.53 -25.81 13.71
N ALA A 92 -5.17 -24.82 12.90
CA ALA A 92 -3.79 -24.48 12.60
C ALA A 92 -3.59 -22.98 12.83
N ARG A 93 -2.42 -22.62 13.38
CA ARG A 93 -2.04 -21.25 13.69
C ARG A 93 -0.70 -20.91 13.07
N ASP A 94 -0.65 -19.80 12.35
CA ASP A 94 0.57 -19.20 11.79
C ASP A 94 0.67 -17.71 12.14
N ARG A 95 1.63 -16.98 11.54
CA ARG A 95 1.82 -15.53 11.78
C ARG A 95 0.63 -14.66 11.38
N HIS A 96 -0.30 -15.18 10.57
CA HIS A 96 -1.47 -14.46 10.08
C HIS A 96 -2.74 -14.84 10.87
N GLY A 97 -2.68 -15.74 11.84
CA GLY A 97 -3.80 -16.08 12.73
C GLY A 97 -4.11 -17.57 12.77
N GLU A 98 -5.25 -17.89 13.37
CA GLU A 98 -5.72 -19.28 13.54
C GLU A 98 -6.93 -19.57 12.65
N TRP A 99 -7.02 -20.80 12.15
CA TRP A 99 -8.13 -21.25 11.31
C TRP A 99 -8.45 -22.73 11.55
N ILE A 100 -9.69 -23.12 11.24
CA ILE A 100 -10.14 -24.51 11.19
C ILE A 100 -9.62 -25.12 9.89
N VAL A 101 -8.79 -26.16 10.00
CA VAL A 101 -8.05 -26.74 8.88
C VAL A 101 -8.96 -27.29 7.78
N GLU A 102 -10.09 -27.89 8.16
CA GLU A 102 -11.00 -28.53 7.20
C GLU A 102 -11.84 -27.53 6.40
N SER A 103 -12.11 -26.34 6.95
CA SER A 103 -13.01 -25.35 6.33
C SER A 103 -12.30 -24.09 5.84
N GLY A 104 -11.08 -23.83 6.30
CA GLY A 104 -10.40 -22.55 6.09
C GLY A 104 -11.00 -21.39 6.89
N GLN A 105 -12.06 -21.64 7.69
CA GLN A 105 -12.70 -20.61 8.51
C GLN A 105 -11.72 -20.09 9.57
N ARG A 106 -11.54 -18.77 9.65
CA ARG A 106 -10.70 -18.15 10.67
C ARG A 106 -11.35 -18.24 12.04
N ILE A 107 -10.55 -18.62 13.04
CA ILE A 107 -10.95 -18.56 14.44
C ILE A 107 -10.62 -17.17 14.93
N MET A 108 -11.65 -16.44 15.36
CA MET A 108 -11.52 -15.13 15.97
C MET A 108 -11.85 -15.29 17.45
N ASP A 109 -10.83 -15.17 18.31
CA ASP A 109 -11.01 -15.23 19.76
C ASP A 109 -11.55 -13.87 20.26
N PHE A 110 -12.87 -13.69 20.13
CA PHE A 110 -13.57 -12.58 20.79
C PHE A 110 -13.91 -12.97 22.22
N GLU A 111 -12.95 -12.85 23.14
CA GLU A 111 -13.29 -12.82 24.57
C GLU A 111 -13.92 -11.47 24.90
N VAL A 112 -15.22 -11.45 25.22
CA VAL A 112 -15.86 -10.29 25.83
C VAL A 112 -15.36 -10.21 27.27
N ARG A 113 -14.34 -9.37 27.50
CA ARG A 113 -13.84 -9.08 28.85
C ARG A 113 -14.68 -7.97 29.46
N GLU A 114 -15.53 -8.30 30.41
CA GLU A 114 -16.33 -7.32 31.17
C GLU A 114 -15.43 -6.37 31.99
N ASP A 115 -14.25 -6.85 32.43
CA ASP A 115 -13.28 -6.10 33.27
C ASP A 115 -11.90 -5.94 32.63
N ALA A 116 -11.83 -5.63 31.33
CA ALA A 116 -10.56 -5.18 30.76
C ALA A 116 -10.26 -3.74 31.25
N PRO A 117 -9.09 -3.46 31.88
CA PRO A 117 -8.70 -2.07 32.10
C PRO A 117 -8.68 -1.38 30.74
N SER A 118 -9.32 -0.22 30.67
CA SER A 118 -9.61 0.59 29.49
C SER A 118 -8.36 1.09 28.77
N ARG A 119 -7.49 0.20 28.32
CA ARG A 119 -6.52 0.49 27.26
C ARG A 119 -7.02 -0.16 25.99
N VAL A 120 -8.05 0.50 25.46
CA VAL A 120 -8.22 0.56 24.02
C VAL A 120 -6.92 1.16 23.47
N SER A 121 -6.10 0.33 22.82
CA SER A 121 -5.12 0.87 21.90
C SER A 121 -5.91 1.39 20.73
N GLU A 122 -6.28 2.67 20.77
CA GLU A 122 -6.75 3.35 19.57
C GLU A 122 -5.66 3.17 18.53
N PHE A 123 -5.98 2.46 17.45
CA PHE A 123 -5.31 2.69 16.19
C PHE A 123 -5.67 4.11 15.78
N SER A 124 -4.95 5.07 16.34
CA SER A 124 -4.96 6.43 15.86
C SER A 124 -4.55 6.34 14.41
N ARG A 125 -5.47 6.61 13.49
CA ARG A 125 -5.08 7.08 12.16
C ARG A 125 -4.14 8.24 12.47
N GLN A 126 -2.84 8.03 12.27
CA GLN A 126 -1.86 9.09 12.46
C GLN A 126 -2.45 10.31 11.77
N LYS A 127 -2.64 11.41 12.52
CA LYS A 127 -3.13 12.65 11.91
C LYS A 127 -2.24 12.91 10.70
N PRO A 128 -2.81 13.20 9.52
CA PRO A 128 -2.06 13.68 8.36
C PRO A 128 -0.93 14.60 8.81
N THR A 129 0.32 14.13 8.71
CA THR A 129 1.48 14.94 9.06
C THR A 129 2.03 15.58 7.80
N GLN A 130 2.78 16.67 7.97
CA GLN A 130 3.59 17.26 6.90
C GLN A 130 4.45 16.20 6.21
N ALA A 131 5.09 15.32 7.00
CA ALA A 131 5.93 14.23 6.49
C ALA A 131 5.14 13.29 5.56
N SER A 132 3.88 12.98 5.88
CA SER A 132 3.03 12.18 4.98
C SER A 132 2.67 12.92 3.69
N ALA A 133 2.57 14.26 3.71
CA ALA A 133 2.36 15.06 2.51
C ALA A 133 3.62 15.10 1.64
N ASP A 134 4.79 15.26 2.25
CA ASP A 134 6.10 15.24 1.56
C ASP A 134 6.36 13.87 0.91
N GLU A 135 6.03 12.78 1.61
CA GLU A 135 6.09 11.41 1.07
C GLU A 135 5.17 11.24 -0.15
N ALA A 136 3.94 11.77 -0.08
CA ALA A 136 2.99 11.71 -1.19
C ALA A 136 3.47 12.54 -2.39
N LEU A 137 4.06 13.71 -2.16
CA LEU A 137 4.68 14.54 -3.19
C LEU A 137 5.86 13.82 -3.87
N ALA A 138 6.76 13.23 -3.08
CA ALA A 138 7.90 12.47 -3.59
C ALA A 138 7.45 11.24 -4.39
N GLN A 139 6.41 10.55 -3.92
CA GLN A 139 5.80 9.44 -4.65
C GLN A 139 5.23 9.90 -6.00
N GLY A 140 4.54 11.04 -6.04
CA GLY A 140 4.02 11.62 -7.28
C GLY A 140 5.13 11.88 -8.30
N ARG A 141 6.20 12.56 -7.88
CA ARG A 141 7.37 12.85 -8.73
C ARG A 141 8.05 11.60 -9.27
N ALA A 142 8.15 10.56 -8.44
CA ALA A 142 8.76 9.29 -8.84
C ALA A 142 7.91 8.51 -9.85
N LEU A 143 6.58 8.67 -9.81
CA LEU A 143 5.65 7.94 -10.67
C LEU A 143 5.32 8.68 -11.96
N GLU A 144 5.48 10.00 -12.00
CA GLU A 144 5.12 10.85 -13.14
C GLU A 144 5.60 10.32 -14.50
N PRO A 145 6.85 9.83 -14.67
CA PRO A 145 7.32 9.33 -15.96
C PRO A 145 6.78 7.94 -16.34
N PHE A 146 6.23 7.18 -15.37
CA PHE A 146 5.90 5.76 -15.55
C PHE A 146 4.39 5.48 -15.47
N ASP A 147 3.67 6.23 -14.63
CA ASP A 147 2.26 6.02 -14.34
C ASP A 147 1.62 7.36 -13.91
N VAL A 148 1.11 8.07 -14.92
CA VAL A 148 0.48 9.39 -14.78
C VAL A 148 -0.73 9.33 -13.84
N GLN A 149 -1.52 8.24 -13.86
CA GLN A 149 -2.71 8.11 -13.01
C GLN A 149 -2.34 7.99 -11.54
N ARG A 150 -1.31 7.19 -11.23
CA ARG A 150 -0.83 7.07 -9.84
C ARG A 150 -0.08 8.31 -9.39
N ALA A 151 0.62 9.00 -10.28
CA ALA A 151 1.25 10.29 -9.99
C ALA A 151 0.20 11.34 -9.59
N GLU A 152 -0.88 11.46 -10.37
CA GLU A 152 -2.01 12.35 -10.07
C GLU A 152 -2.63 12.03 -8.71
N ALA A 153 -2.88 10.74 -8.43
CA ALA A 153 -3.43 10.30 -7.16
C ALA A 153 -2.51 10.66 -5.97
N ALA A 154 -1.20 10.52 -6.15
CA ALA A 154 -0.21 10.86 -5.13
C ALA A 154 -0.14 12.39 -4.89
N TYR A 155 -0.15 13.21 -5.95
CA TYR A 155 -0.18 14.66 -5.79
C TYR A 155 -1.49 15.17 -5.17
N ARG A 156 -2.65 14.65 -5.58
CA ARG A 156 -3.93 14.98 -4.94
C ARG A 156 -3.92 14.61 -3.45
N ARG A 157 -3.30 13.50 -3.10
CA ARG A 157 -3.10 13.12 -1.69
C ARG A 157 -2.18 14.11 -0.97
N ALA A 158 -1.09 14.57 -1.59
CA ALA A 158 -0.21 15.58 -1.00
C ALA A 158 -0.98 16.89 -0.71
N VAL A 159 -1.76 17.37 -1.67
CA VAL A 159 -2.64 18.55 -1.51
C VAL A 159 -3.64 18.35 -0.37
N ALA A 160 -4.29 17.18 -0.28
CA ALA A 160 -5.26 16.90 0.77
C ALA A 160 -4.63 16.80 2.16
N LEU A 161 -3.40 16.30 2.27
CA LEU A 161 -2.67 16.18 3.54
C LEU A 161 -2.09 17.53 3.99
N HIS A 162 -1.66 18.38 3.05
CA HIS A 162 -1.16 19.72 3.33
C HIS A 162 -1.64 20.73 2.27
N PRO A 163 -2.78 21.41 2.51
CA PRO A 163 -3.38 22.35 1.56
C PRO A 163 -2.53 23.58 1.23
N GLY A 164 -1.44 23.87 1.96
CA GLY A 164 -0.50 24.96 1.64
C GLY A 164 0.76 24.52 0.91
N MET A 165 0.80 23.30 0.35
CA MET A 165 2.02 22.75 -0.27
C MET A 165 2.12 23.22 -1.72
N LEU A 166 2.80 24.34 -1.95
CA LEU A 166 2.97 24.94 -3.27
C LEU A 166 3.40 23.92 -4.35
N ASP A 167 4.47 23.18 -4.07
CA ASP A 167 5.01 22.16 -4.98
C ASP A 167 3.98 21.10 -5.42
N ALA A 168 3.03 20.75 -4.55
CA ALA A 168 2.00 19.76 -4.89
C ALA A 168 0.99 20.33 -5.88
N TYR A 169 0.60 21.61 -5.73
CA TYR A 169 -0.26 22.29 -6.70
C TYR A 169 0.43 22.52 -8.03
N LEU A 170 1.70 22.95 -8.02
CA LEU A 170 2.45 23.19 -9.26
C LEU A 170 2.58 21.89 -10.07
N ASN A 171 3.04 20.80 -9.44
CA ASN A 171 3.23 19.52 -10.13
C ASN A 171 1.91 18.89 -10.57
N LEU A 172 0.86 18.93 -9.71
CA LEU A 172 -0.45 18.42 -10.10
C LEU A 172 -1.06 19.23 -11.25
N GLY A 173 -0.96 20.56 -11.21
CA GLY A 173 -1.50 21.43 -12.25
C GLY A 173 -0.78 21.23 -13.58
N CYS A 174 0.55 21.11 -13.59
CA CYS A 174 1.31 20.79 -14.80
C CYS A 174 0.88 19.43 -15.36
N LEU A 175 0.78 18.41 -14.52
CA LEU A 175 0.33 17.07 -14.92
C LEU A 175 -1.07 17.08 -15.54
N LEU A 176 -1.99 17.91 -15.00
CA LEU A 176 -3.34 18.07 -15.54
C LEU A 176 -3.32 18.82 -16.89
N ALA A 177 -2.51 19.87 -17.02
CA ALA A 177 -2.34 20.61 -18.26
C ALA A 177 -1.74 19.73 -19.38
N ASP A 178 -0.73 18.92 -19.06
CA ASP A 178 -0.13 17.95 -19.99
C ASP A 178 -1.17 16.92 -20.49
N GLN A 179 -2.13 16.56 -19.64
CA GLN A 179 -3.28 15.72 -20.00
C GLN A 179 -4.42 16.47 -20.72
N GLN A 180 -4.22 17.74 -21.09
CA GLN A 180 -5.23 18.61 -21.71
C GLN A 180 -6.48 18.84 -20.83
N ARG A 181 -6.36 18.66 -19.51
CA ARG A 181 -7.42 18.92 -18.53
C ARG A 181 -7.28 20.34 -17.96
N LEU A 182 -7.30 21.32 -18.87
CA LEU A 182 -6.98 22.72 -18.58
C LEU A 182 -7.93 23.36 -17.57
N ASP A 183 -9.24 23.11 -17.67
CA ASP A 183 -10.24 23.64 -16.73
C ASP A 183 -10.00 23.15 -15.29
N GLU A 184 -9.56 21.90 -15.12
CA GLU A 184 -9.19 21.35 -13.82
C GLU A 184 -7.91 21.97 -13.28
N ALA A 185 -6.91 22.19 -14.15
CA ALA A 185 -5.66 22.86 -13.77
C ALA A 185 -5.90 24.32 -13.33
N ILE A 186 -6.73 25.07 -14.07
CA ILE A 186 -7.14 26.44 -13.74
C ILE A 186 -7.82 26.45 -12.36
N SER A 187 -8.85 25.61 -12.17
CA SER A 187 -9.57 25.52 -10.90
C SER A 187 -8.65 25.16 -9.73
N LEU A 188 -7.68 24.29 -9.97
CA LEU A 188 -6.68 23.90 -8.99
C LEU A 188 -5.75 25.06 -8.61
N TYR A 189 -5.25 25.82 -9.58
CA TYR A 189 -4.40 26.98 -9.33
C TYR A 189 -5.15 28.12 -8.64
N GLU A 190 -6.41 28.37 -9.01
CA GLU A 190 -7.26 29.34 -8.32
C GLU A 190 -7.49 28.94 -6.85
N ALA A 191 -7.75 27.65 -6.59
CA ALA A 191 -7.87 27.14 -5.23
C ALA A 191 -6.55 27.28 -4.45
N ALA A 192 -5.41 27.03 -5.09
CA ALA A 192 -4.09 27.24 -4.48
C ALA A 192 -3.85 28.71 -4.14
N LEU A 193 -4.21 29.64 -5.04
CA LEU A 193 -4.06 31.09 -4.85
C LEU A 193 -4.96 31.64 -3.74
N ALA A 194 -6.10 31.01 -3.45
CA ALA A 194 -6.91 31.36 -2.29
C ALA A 194 -6.17 31.11 -0.95
N LEU A 195 -5.19 30.20 -0.94
CA LEU A 195 -4.37 29.86 0.22
C LEU A 195 -2.99 30.54 0.18
N LEU A 196 -2.44 30.73 -1.01
CA LEU A 196 -1.09 31.21 -1.29
C LEU A 196 -1.12 32.38 -2.30
N PRO A 197 -1.72 33.54 -1.94
CA PRO A 197 -2.07 34.60 -2.91
C PRO A 197 -0.87 35.31 -3.54
N ASN A 198 0.30 35.22 -2.91
CA ASN A 198 1.51 35.93 -3.30
C ASN A 198 2.58 35.02 -3.92
N GLU A 199 2.20 33.84 -4.42
CA GLU A 199 3.13 32.92 -5.09
C GLU A 199 3.19 33.21 -6.60
N PRO A 200 4.31 33.76 -7.13
CA PRO A 200 4.41 34.12 -8.55
C PRO A 200 4.24 32.91 -9.47
N ALA A 201 4.78 31.76 -9.08
CA ALA A 201 4.72 30.53 -9.87
C ALA A 201 3.28 30.03 -10.12
N LEU A 202 2.36 30.25 -9.16
CA LEU A 202 0.94 29.92 -9.36
C LEU A 202 0.28 30.86 -10.37
N HIS A 203 0.56 32.17 -10.30
CA HIS A 203 0.06 33.13 -11.28
C HIS A 203 0.62 32.87 -12.67
N PHE A 204 1.90 32.52 -12.79
CA PHE A 204 2.51 32.16 -14.07
C PHE A 204 1.85 30.92 -14.67
N ASN A 205 1.75 29.82 -13.92
CA ASN A 205 1.15 28.58 -14.43
C ASN A 205 -0.35 28.69 -14.69
N LEU A 206 -1.07 29.51 -13.91
CA LEU A 206 -2.46 29.88 -14.22
C LEU A 206 -2.54 30.64 -15.54
N GLY A 207 -1.60 31.58 -15.79
CA GLY A 207 -1.50 32.30 -17.05
C GLY A 207 -1.31 31.36 -18.24
N VAL A 208 -0.41 30.37 -18.12
CA VAL A 208 -0.18 29.35 -19.14
C VAL A 208 -1.46 28.55 -19.41
N ALA A 209 -2.11 28.02 -18.37
CA ALA A 209 -3.32 27.23 -18.54
C ALA A 209 -4.48 28.05 -19.15
N LEU A 210 -4.63 29.32 -18.77
CA LEU A 210 -5.63 30.23 -19.35
C LEU A 210 -5.33 30.55 -20.83
N GLU A 211 -4.06 30.72 -21.18
CA GLU A 211 -3.62 30.96 -22.55
C GLU A 211 -3.97 29.78 -23.45
N ASP A 212 -3.73 28.55 -22.98
CA ASP A 212 -4.06 27.32 -23.72
C ASP A 212 -5.57 27.13 -23.94
N THR A 213 -6.42 27.70 -23.09
CA THR A 213 -7.88 27.75 -23.31
C THR A 213 -8.34 28.89 -24.24
N GLY A 214 -7.43 29.78 -24.65
CA GLY A 214 -7.72 30.97 -25.46
C GLY A 214 -8.24 32.16 -24.65
N ALA A 215 -8.19 32.11 -23.32
CA ALA A 215 -8.61 33.20 -22.44
C ALA A 215 -7.54 34.31 -22.34
N THR A 216 -7.16 34.89 -23.48
CA THR A 216 -6.01 35.80 -23.66
C THR A 216 -5.94 36.94 -22.64
N HIS A 217 -7.05 37.61 -22.36
CA HIS A 217 -7.06 38.71 -21.39
C HIS A 217 -6.83 38.24 -19.95
N ALA A 218 -7.38 37.09 -19.56
CA ALA A 218 -7.19 36.53 -18.24
C ALA A 218 -5.75 36.02 -18.05
N ALA A 219 -5.21 35.35 -19.07
CA ALA A 219 -3.82 34.91 -19.11
C ALA A 219 -2.85 36.08 -18.94
N LEU A 220 -3.06 37.17 -19.69
CA LEU A 220 -2.25 38.38 -19.57
C LEU A 220 -2.29 38.97 -18.16
N SER A 221 -3.48 39.04 -17.53
CA SER A 221 -3.60 39.53 -16.15
C SER A 221 -2.84 38.65 -15.16
N ALA A 222 -2.84 37.32 -15.36
CA ALA A 222 -2.12 36.40 -14.51
C ALA A 222 -0.59 36.55 -14.67
N TYR A 223 -0.10 36.70 -15.91
CA TYR A 223 1.32 36.98 -16.15
C TYR A 223 1.76 38.33 -15.58
N GLU A 224 0.96 39.39 -15.75
CA GLU A 224 1.23 40.71 -15.14
C GLU A 224 1.33 40.58 -13.61
N ARG A 225 0.45 39.79 -12.98
CA ARG A 225 0.52 39.52 -11.54
C ARG A 225 1.75 38.72 -11.12
N SER A 226 2.17 37.74 -11.91
CA SER A 226 3.46 37.04 -11.68
C SER A 226 4.63 38.02 -11.72
N ILE A 227 4.69 38.89 -12.74
CA ILE A 227 5.74 39.90 -12.91
C ILE A 227 5.76 40.91 -11.75
N GLU A 228 4.60 41.33 -11.25
CA GLU A 228 4.52 42.22 -10.08
C GLU A 228 5.17 41.60 -8.84
N LEU A 229 4.96 40.29 -8.63
CA LEU A 229 5.51 39.56 -7.49
C LEU A 229 6.98 39.15 -7.70
N ALA A 230 7.36 38.84 -8.95
CA ALA A 230 8.71 38.45 -9.35
C ALA A 230 9.16 39.17 -10.64
N PRO A 231 9.66 40.42 -10.54
CA PRO A 231 10.04 41.22 -11.72
C PRO A 231 11.23 40.69 -12.53
N ALA A 232 11.90 39.64 -12.04
CA ALA A 232 13.01 38.98 -12.69
C ALA A 232 12.59 37.71 -13.46
N ASP A 233 11.30 37.38 -13.48
CA ASP A 233 10.77 36.25 -14.25
C ASP A 233 10.78 36.59 -15.76
N ALA A 234 11.84 36.13 -16.43
CA ALA A 234 12.04 36.35 -17.86
C ALA A 234 10.90 35.75 -18.69
N ASP A 235 10.44 34.54 -18.33
CA ASP A 235 9.47 33.80 -19.12
C ASP A 235 8.08 34.45 -19.02
N ALA A 236 7.71 34.96 -17.83
CA ALA A 236 6.50 35.76 -17.68
C ALA A 236 6.55 37.04 -18.53
N HIS A 237 7.70 37.73 -18.59
CA HIS A 237 7.88 38.89 -19.47
C HIS A 237 7.72 38.51 -20.95
N TYR A 238 8.27 37.37 -21.38
CA TYR A 238 8.13 36.90 -22.76
C TYR A 238 6.67 36.62 -23.11
N ASN A 239 5.94 35.87 -22.27
CA ASN A 239 4.54 35.52 -22.52
C ASN A 239 3.64 36.77 -22.52
N ALA A 240 3.80 37.67 -21.55
CA ALA A 240 3.06 38.94 -21.53
C ALA A 240 3.35 39.81 -22.76
N ALA A 241 4.59 39.84 -23.25
CA ALA A 241 4.93 40.56 -24.47
C ALA A 241 4.20 39.99 -25.70
N ARG A 242 4.16 38.66 -25.81
CA ARG A 242 3.50 37.92 -26.88
C ARG A 242 1.99 38.24 -26.90
N LEU A 243 1.32 38.15 -25.74
CA LEU A 243 -0.11 38.45 -25.63
C LEU A 243 -0.41 39.94 -25.86
N HIS A 244 0.43 40.85 -25.39
CA HIS A 244 0.27 42.28 -25.72
C HIS A 244 0.43 42.54 -27.22
N HIS A 245 1.30 41.83 -27.93
CA HIS A 245 1.44 41.95 -29.37
C HIS A 245 0.18 41.47 -30.10
N GLU A 246 -0.35 40.31 -29.71
CA GLU A 246 -1.61 39.76 -30.25
C GLU A 246 -2.80 40.71 -30.04
N LEU A 247 -2.85 41.39 -28.89
CA LEU A 247 -3.87 42.40 -28.58
C LEU A 247 -3.61 43.79 -29.22
N GLY A 248 -2.52 43.96 -29.97
CA GLY A 248 -2.16 45.23 -30.61
C GLY A 248 -1.56 46.30 -29.68
N HIS A 249 -1.24 45.94 -28.42
CA HIS A 249 -0.60 46.83 -27.44
C HIS A 249 0.92 46.94 -27.67
N VAL A 250 1.32 47.44 -28.85
CA VAL A 250 2.71 47.43 -29.35
C VAL A 250 3.73 48.01 -28.36
N GLN A 251 3.43 49.14 -27.73
CA GLN A 251 4.36 49.78 -26.78
C GLN A 251 4.63 48.92 -25.54
N LYS A 252 3.58 48.26 -25.00
CA LYS A 252 3.74 47.35 -23.87
C LYS A 252 4.53 46.11 -24.28
N ALA A 253 4.20 45.53 -25.44
CA ALA A 253 4.94 44.38 -25.98
C ALA A 253 6.44 44.65 -26.09
N ILE A 254 6.84 45.79 -26.68
CA ILE A 254 8.26 46.18 -26.80
C ILE A 254 8.93 46.30 -25.43
N ARG A 255 8.24 46.89 -24.43
CA ARG A 255 8.78 47.02 -23.07
C ARG A 255 9.06 45.65 -22.46
N HIS A 256 8.11 44.73 -22.53
CA HIS A 256 8.28 43.39 -21.97
C HIS A 256 9.34 42.57 -22.73
N PHE A 257 9.40 42.64 -24.07
CA PHE A 257 10.47 41.98 -24.84
C PHE A 257 11.86 42.51 -24.51
N ASN A 258 12.02 43.81 -24.32
CA ASN A 258 13.31 44.40 -23.91
C ASN A 258 13.71 43.92 -22.52
N GLN A 259 12.76 43.83 -21.60
CA GLN A 259 13.02 43.32 -20.25
C GLN A 259 13.37 41.83 -20.26
N TYR A 260 12.64 41.00 -21.01
CA TYR A 260 12.98 39.59 -21.25
C TYR A 260 14.42 39.44 -21.75
N ARG A 261 14.80 40.15 -22.82
CA ARG A 261 16.16 40.12 -23.38
C ARG A 261 17.24 40.52 -22.37
N LYS A 262 16.94 41.51 -21.52
CA LYS A 262 17.86 41.96 -20.48
C LYS A 262 18.06 40.88 -19.40
N LEU A 263 16.99 40.20 -19.00
CA LEU A 263 17.03 39.14 -17.99
C LEU A 263 17.67 37.86 -18.53
N ASP A 264 17.39 37.50 -19.79
CA ASP A 264 17.95 36.32 -20.45
C ASP A 264 19.47 36.44 -20.65
N ALA A 265 19.94 37.62 -21.04
CA ALA A 265 21.38 37.91 -21.16
C ALA A 265 22.15 37.94 -19.83
N ALA A 266 21.44 37.89 -18.68
CA ALA A 266 22.03 37.94 -17.35
C ALA A 266 22.13 36.55 -16.67
N LYS A 267 21.64 35.48 -17.32
CA LYS A 267 21.76 34.08 -16.89
C LYS A 267 23.11 33.49 -17.31
#